data_AF-A0A966HG74-F1
#
_entry.id   AF-A0A966HG74-F1
#
_cell.length_a   1.000
_cell.length_b   1.000
_cell.length_c   1.000
_cell.angle_alpha   90.00
_cell.angle_beta   90.00
_cell.angle_gamma   90.00
#
_symmetry.space_group_name_H-M   'P 1'
#
loop_
_entity.id
_entity.type
_entity.pdbx_description
1 polymer ?
#
loop_
_entity_poly.entity_id
_entity_poly.type
_entity_poly.pdbx_seq_one_letter_code
_entity_poly.pdbx_strand_id
1 'polypeptide(L)' 'MARIRKDDSVKIITGKDKGTTGKVLAVIHKDGTVLVEGVGVGDVKQFM' A
#
# COMPACT_ATOMS: atom_id res chain seq x y z
N MET A 1 13.56 0.16 -12.65
CA MET A 1 12.77 -1.00 -12.17
C MET A 1 11.88 -0.54 -11.02
N ALA A 2 10.56 -0.67 -11.12
CA ALA A 2 9.65 -0.35 -10.02
C ALA A 2 9.73 -1.44 -8.95
N ARG A 3 9.98 -1.06 -7.69
CA ARG A 3 10.16 -1.99 -6.56
C ARG A 3 8.85 -2.64 -6.07
N ILE A 4 7.69 -2.06 -6.39
CA ILE A 4 6.36 -2.51 -5.94
C ILE A 4 5.39 -2.43 -7.12
N ARG A 5 4.55 -3.45 -7.31
CA ARG A 5 3.53 -3.52 -8.36
C ARG A 5 2.12 -3.68 -7.78
N LYS A 6 1.11 -3.41 -8.62
CA LYS A 6 -0.28 -3.79 -8.34
C LYS A 6 -0.33 -5.31 -8.19
N ASP A 7 -1.17 -5.79 -7.28
CA ASP A 7 -1.34 -7.21 -6.89
C ASP A 7 -0.20 -7.86 -6.09
N ASP A 8 0.83 -7.11 -5.69
CA ASP A 8 1.88 -7.63 -4.83
C ASP A 8 1.42 -7.79 -3.37
N SER A 9 2.02 -8.73 -2.65
CA SER A 9 1.75 -8.93 -1.22
C SER A 9 2.86 -8.26 -0.40
N VAL A 10 2.49 -7.32 0.46
CA VAL A 10 3.45 -6.54 1.26
C VAL A 10 3.14 -6.68 2.74
N LYS A 11 4.21 -6.69 3.56
CA LYS A 11 4.12 -6.73 5.01
C LYS A 11 4.60 -5.42 5.61
N ILE A 12 3.84 -4.90 6.56
CA ILE A 12 4.22 -3.68 7.27
C ILE A 12 5.30 -4.01 8.31
N ILE A 13 6.39 -3.27 8.21
CA ILE A 13 7.58 -3.44 9.04
C ILE A 13 7.61 -2.49 10.24
N THR A 14 6.85 -1.39 10.20
CA THR A 14 6.90 -0.29 11.18
C THR A 14 5.54 0.39 11.34
N GLY A 15 5.32 1.12 12.45
CA GLY A 15 4.07 1.83 12.72
C GLY A 15 3.04 1.04 13.52
N LYS A 16 1.82 1.58 13.60
CA LYS A 16 0.71 1.02 14.41
C LYS A 16 0.24 -0.34 13.91
N ASP A 17 0.36 -0.59 12.61
CA ASP A 17 -0.04 -1.82 11.93
C ASP A 17 1.13 -2.76 11.62
N LYS A 18 2.22 -2.65 12.38
CA LYS A 18 3.41 -3.50 12.22
C LYS A 18 3.04 -4.98 12.33
N GLY A 19 3.44 -5.76 11.32
CA GLY A 19 3.19 -7.20 11.25
C GLY A 19 2.00 -7.58 10.38
N THR A 20 1.13 -6.63 10.04
CA THR A 20 0.02 -6.87 9.12
C THR A 20 0.55 -7.08 7.70
N THR A 21 -0.10 -7.99 6.97
CA THR A 21 0.21 -8.27 5.56
C THR A 21 -1.04 -7.94 4.75
N GLY A 22 -0.86 -7.34 3.58
CA GLY A 22 -1.97 -7.00 2.72
C GLY A 22 -1.58 -6.95 1.25
N LYS A 23 -2.58 -6.95 0.39
CA LYS A 23 -2.42 -6.94 -1.07
C LYS A 23 -2.41 -5.51 -1.59
N VAL A 24 -1.52 -5.20 -2.53
CA VAL A 24 -1.44 -3.89 -3.16
C VAL A 24 -2.59 -3.71 -4.15
N LEU A 25 -3.49 -2.80 -3.82
CA LEU A 25 -4.63 -2.43 -4.65
C LEU A 25 -4.23 -1.38 -5.69
N ALA A 26 -3.33 -0.45 -5.37
CA ALA A 26 -2.89 0.60 -6.28
C ALA A 26 -1.54 1.20 -5.87
N VAL A 27 -0.78 1.67 -6.85
CA VAL A 27 0.50 2.37 -6.63
C VAL A 27 0.38 3.80 -7.14
N ILE A 28 0.43 4.77 -6.23
CA ILE A 28 0.36 6.20 -6.53
C ILE A 28 1.79 6.71 -6.68
N HIS A 29 2.27 6.74 -7.92
CA HIS A 29 3.64 7.16 -8.23
C HIS A 29 3.91 8.65 -7.96
N LYS A 30 2.86 9.48 -7.99
CA LYS A 30 2.95 10.93 -7.76
C LYS A 30 3.36 11.28 -6.34
N ASP A 31 2.76 10.59 -5.37
CA ASP A 31 2.98 10.83 -3.94
C ASP A 31 3.88 9.75 -3.30
N GLY A 32 4.37 8.80 -4.10
CA GLY A 32 5.18 7.67 -3.64
C GLY A 32 4.44 6.74 -2.67
N THR A 33 3.11 6.74 -2.70
CA THR A 33 2.25 6.01 -1.75
C THR A 33 1.62 4.78 -2.39
N VAL A 34 1.26 3.80 -1.58
CA VAL A 34 0.70 2.52 -2.04
C VAL A 34 -0.55 2.21 -1.23
N LEU A 35 -1.60 1.81 -1.93
CA LEU A 35 -2.85 1.39 -1.32
C LEU A 35 -2.80 -0.11 -1.04
N VAL A 36 -3.02 -0.50 0.22
CA VAL A 36 -2.96 -1.89 0.66
C VAL A 36 -4.30 -2.29 1.30
N GLU A 37 -4.85 -3.43 0.89
CA GLU A 37 -6.09 -3.95 1.44
C GLU A 37 -5.93 -4.33 2.93
N GLY A 38 -6.85 -3.85 3.78
CA GLY A 38 -6.91 -4.24 5.19
C GLY A 38 -5.94 -3.51 6.13
N VAL A 39 -5.22 -2.48 5.66
CA VAL A 39 -4.28 -1.71 6.49
C VAL A 39 -4.41 -0.20 6.25
N GLY A 40 -4.68 0.61 7.28
CA GLY A 40 -4.88 2.08 7.16
C GLY A 40 -3.57 2.88 7.12
N VAL A 41 -3.51 4.21 6.95
CA VAL A 41 -4.32 5.22 6.26
C VAL A 41 -3.30 5.98 5.38
N GLY A 42 -2.78 5.35 4.34
CA GLY A 42 -1.93 6.01 3.37
C GLY A 42 -2.82 6.54 2.26
N ASP A 43 -3.19 7.84 2.32
CA ASP A 43 -3.95 8.61 1.33
C ASP A 43 -4.70 7.71 0.31
N VAL A 44 -5.77 7.07 0.78
CA VAL A 44 -6.65 6.26 -0.06
C VAL A 44 -7.51 7.21 -0.89
N LYS A 45 -6.89 7.86 -1.88
CA LYS A 45 -7.64 8.60 -2.89
C LYS A 45 -8.24 7.60 -3.87
N GLN A 46 -9.38 7.05 -3.44
CA GLN A 46 -10.40 6.50 -4.32
C GLN A 46 -10.86 7.62 -5.26
N PHE A 47 -10.22 7.73 -6.43
CA PHE A 47 -10.82 8.44 -7.55
C PHE A 47 -11.62 7.41 -8.36
N MET A 48 -12.86 7.78 -8.63
CA MET A 48 -13.85 7.06 -9.43
C MET A 48 -13.30 6.62 -10.79
#